data_AF-A0A388P0A0-F1
#
_entry.id   AF-A0A388P0A0-F1
#
_cell.length_a   1.000
_cell.length_b   1.000
_cell.length_c   1.000
_cell.angle_alpha   90.00
_cell.angle_beta   90.00
_cell.angle_gamma   90.00
#
_symmetry.space_group_name_H-M   'P 1'
#
loop_
_entity.id
_entity.type
_entity.pdbx_description
1 polymer ?
#
loop_
_entity_poly.entity_id
_entity_poly.type
_entity_poly.pdbx_seq_one_letter_code
_entity_poly.pdbx_strand_id
1 'polypeptide(L)'
;MGLEIAKIQDPDVLFGESMMHSVGMFGNSDNIFFAGAKIHYHWLSFAWNDTLNALYQTDSFVVTGIAAPLIVLFVIMCLVAAFAGRFVNSRVSVPVLVLAISAMCAGPLPFVRTLHPYSYSFNFSLIYVFAILILLLSTDKSKLITNSLLLSIFIAVLIGSKVSSAPAVIFGFLIATIYSLIKRHKHAKYEFLLSCVAATATLIVWYLIYYSSTAETPNSISMGSVSSLSKRLFWLMGFRLSLLLLG
;
A
#
# COMPACT_ATOMS: atom_id res chain seq x y z
N MET A 1 -25.18 19.66 -17.85
CA MET A 1 -25.03 20.47 -16.63
C MET A 1 -24.07 19.70 -15.72
N GLY A 2 -22.81 19.56 -16.11
CA GLY A 2 -21.87 20.67 -16.16
C GLY A 2 -21.22 20.78 -14.78
N LEU A 3 -20.59 19.68 -14.31
CA LEU A 3 -19.48 19.77 -13.39
C LEU A 3 -18.46 20.66 -14.09
N GLU A 4 -18.59 21.96 -13.89
CA GLU A 4 -17.52 22.90 -14.09
C GLU A 4 -16.34 22.34 -13.30
N ILE A 5 -15.48 21.60 -14.00
CA ILE A 5 -14.05 21.89 -14.11
C ILE A 5 -13.64 22.57 -12.81
N ALA A 6 -13.24 21.85 -11.78
CA ALA A 6 -11.82 21.49 -11.57
C ALA A 6 -10.83 22.63 -11.92
N LYS A 7 -11.29 23.88 -11.97
CA LYS A 7 -10.68 25.09 -11.44
C LYS A 7 -10.74 24.86 -9.94
N ILE A 8 -9.84 24.13 -9.33
CA ILE A 8 -8.39 24.22 -9.39
C ILE A 8 -7.91 22.78 -9.42
N GLN A 9 -7.38 22.31 -10.55
CA GLN A 9 -6.78 20.98 -10.66
C GLN A 9 -5.65 20.98 -9.66
N ASP A 10 -5.88 20.26 -8.58
CA ASP A 10 -4.85 19.99 -7.62
C ASP A 10 -3.66 19.39 -8.38
N PRO A 11 -2.48 20.01 -8.35
CA PRO A 11 -1.34 19.53 -9.13
C PRO A 11 -1.03 18.07 -8.80
N ASP A 12 -1.36 17.61 -7.59
CA ASP A 12 -1.16 16.23 -7.16
C ASP A 12 -2.18 15.26 -7.78
N VAL A 13 -3.40 15.71 -8.08
CA VAL A 13 -4.40 14.90 -8.81
C VAL A 13 -4.03 14.80 -10.28
N LEU A 14 -3.60 15.90 -10.90
CA LEU A 14 -3.10 15.88 -12.27
C LEU A 14 -1.86 14.98 -12.39
N PHE A 15 -0.89 15.17 -11.48
CA PHE A 15 0.29 14.32 -11.39
C PHE A 15 -0.09 12.86 -11.17
N GLY A 16 -1.05 12.57 -10.28
CA GLY A 16 -1.54 11.22 -10.02
C GLY A 16 -2.17 10.55 -11.25
N GLU A 17 -3.00 11.28 -12.01
CA GLU A 17 -3.59 10.81 -13.27
C GLU A 17 -2.51 10.52 -14.31
N SER A 18 -1.59 11.47 -14.50
CA SER A 18 -0.47 11.31 -15.41
C SER A 18 0.41 10.10 -15.03
N MET A 19 0.76 9.93 -13.76
CA MET A 19 1.54 8.79 -13.29
C MET A 19 0.80 7.46 -13.44
N MET A 20 -0.52 7.43 -13.22
CA MET A 20 -1.36 6.25 -13.47
C MET A 20 -1.25 5.82 -14.95
N HIS A 21 -1.49 6.72 -15.89
CA HIS A 21 -1.39 6.41 -17.32
C HIS A 21 0.03 6.02 -17.74
N SER A 22 1.05 6.69 -17.17
CA SER A 22 2.45 6.34 -17.41
C SER A 22 2.75 4.89 -17.03
N VAL A 23 2.30 4.47 -15.84
CA VAL A 23 2.50 3.10 -15.37
C VAL A 23 1.66 2.10 -16.16
N GLY A 24 0.46 2.48 -16.61
CA GLY A 24 -0.35 1.64 -17.50
C GLY A 24 0.32 1.35 -18.86
N MET A 25 0.99 2.35 -19.43
CA MET A 25 1.69 2.22 -20.71
C MET A 25 3.07 1.52 -20.60
N PHE A 26 3.86 1.92 -19.60
CA PHE A 26 5.28 1.58 -19.53
C PHE A 26 5.66 0.70 -18.33
N GLY A 27 4.71 0.39 -17.45
CA GLY A 27 5.02 -0.24 -16.18
C GLY A 27 5.91 0.66 -15.32
N ASN A 28 6.90 0.07 -14.65
CA ASN A 28 7.86 0.80 -13.83
C ASN A 28 9.17 1.13 -14.58
N SER A 29 9.29 0.75 -15.87
CA SER A 29 10.55 0.85 -16.60
C SER A 29 10.76 2.17 -17.33
N ASP A 30 9.73 3.01 -17.45
CA ASP A 30 9.82 4.34 -18.08
C ASP A 30 8.78 5.32 -17.50
N ASN A 31 8.90 6.60 -17.84
CA ASN A 31 8.05 7.67 -17.34
C ASN A 31 7.67 8.69 -18.45
N ILE A 32 6.38 9.03 -18.56
CA ILE A 32 5.87 10.08 -19.47
C ILE A 32 6.51 11.46 -19.26
N PHE A 33 7.00 11.76 -18.05
CA PHE A 33 7.61 13.04 -17.72
C PHE A 33 9.09 13.09 -18.12
N PHE A 34 9.77 11.94 -18.12
CA PHE A 34 11.21 11.84 -18.35
C PHE A 34 11.53 10.51 -19.04
N ALA A 35 11.68 10.55 -20.37
CA ALA A 35 12.01 9.37 -21.16
C ALA A 35 13.34 8.74 -20.70
N GLY A 36 13.34 7.42 -20.52
CA GLY A 36 14.48 6.65 -20.01
C GLY A 36 14.65 6.70 -18.50
N ALA A 37 13.81 7.45 -17.77
CA ALA A 37 13.83 7.48 -16.32
C ALA A 37 12.81 6.49 -15.73
N LYS A 38 13.31 5.47 -15.04
CA LYS A 38 12.48 4.45 -14.39
C LYS A 38 11.70 5.01 -13.22
N ILE A 39 10.50 4.47 -12.99
CA ILE A 39 9.66 4.82 -11.85
C ILE A 39 9.95 3.84 -10.71
N HIS A 40 10.93 4.17 -9.87
CA HIS A 40 11.21 3.38 -8.66
C HIS A 40 10.20 3.67 -7.54
N TYR A 41 9.59 4.85 -7.56
CA TYR A 41 8.80 5.40 -6.48
C TYR A 41 7.31 5.38 -6.85
N HIS A 42 6.46 4.85 -5.95
CA HIS A 42 4.99 4.84 -6.07
C HIS A 42 4.34 3.96 -7.14
N TRP A 43 5.14 3.31 -7.99
CA TRP A 43 4.66 2.59 -9.17
C TRP A 43 3.50 1.62 -8.88
N LEU A 44 3.54 0.89 -7.77
CA LEU A 44 2.53 -0.13 -7.48
C LEU A 44 1.16 0.47 -7.14
N SER A 45 1.14 1.59 -6.41
CA SER A 45 -0.10 2.29 -6.09
C SER A 45 -0.76 2.84 -7.36
N PHE A 46 0.03 3.35 -8.31
CA PHE A 46 -0.45 3.82 -9.60
C PHE A 46 -0.87 2.68 -10.53
N ALA A 47 -0.14 1.55 -10.54
CA ALA A 47 -0.52 0.35 -11.29
C ALA A 47 -1.87 -0.22 -10.83
N TRP A 48 -2.15 -0.20 -9.53
CA TRP A 48 -3.44 -0.62 -9.00
C TRP A 48 -4.57 0.30 -9.48
N ASN A 49 -4.31 1.60 -9.52
CA ASN A 49 -5.27 2.60 -10.00
C ASN A 49 -5.58 2.41 -11.49
N ASP A 50 -4.53 2.20 -12.30
CA ASP A 50 -4.68 1.88 -13.73
C ASP A 50 -5.44 0.57 -13.95
N THR A 51 -5.21 -0.43 -13.10
CA THR A 51 -5.95 -1.71 -13.15
C THR A 51 -7.45 -1.49 -12.96
N LEU A 52 -7.86 -0.62 -12.03
CA LEU A 52 -9.28 -0.26 -11.87
C LEU A 52 -9.81 0.44 -13.13
N ASN A 53 -9.06 1.41 -13.67
CA ASN A 53 -9.46 2.11 -14.89
C ASN A 53 -9.61 1.16 -16.08
N ALA A 54 -8.67 0.23 -16.27
CA ALA A 54 -8.70 -0.76 -17.34
C ALA A 54 -9.85 -1.78 -17.22
N LEU A 55 -10.36 -2.02 -16.02
CA LEU A 55 -11.49 -2.92 -15.78
C LEU A 55 -12.84 -2.24 -16.06
N TYR A 56 -12.98 -0.98 -15.64
CA TYR A 56 -14.25 -0.27 -15.67
C TYR A 56 -14.38 0.73 -16.84
N GLN A 57 -13.29 0.99 -17.57
CA GLN A 57 -13.22 1.89 -18.73
C GLN A 57 -13.87 3.25 -18.43
N THR A 58 -13.50 3.84 -17.30
CA THR A 58 -14.10 5.09 -16.83
C THR A 58 -13.53 6.31 -17.56
N ASP A 59 -14.27 7.41 -17.51
CA ASP A 59 -13.77 8.71 -17.97
C ASP A 59 -12.53 9.16 -17.18
N SER A 60 -11.73 10.04 -17.79
CA SER A 60 -10.53 10.59 -17.17
C SER A 60 -10.82 11.17 -15.79
N PHE A 61 -9.87 10.99 -14.86
CA PHE A 61 -9.95 11.46 -13.47
C PHE A 61 -11.02 10.80 -12.58
N VAL A 62 -11.91 9.95 -13.10
CA VAL A 62 -12.94 9.29 -12.27
C VAL A 62 -12.28 8.35 -11.25
N VAL A 63 -11.32 7.54 -11.68
CA VAL A 63 -10.66 6.60 -10.76
C VAL A 63 -9.73 7.33 -9.81
N THR A 64 -8.83 8.16 -10.33
CA THR A 64 -7.80 8.87 -9.54
C THR A 64 -8.37 9.93 -8.62
N GLY A 65 -9.41 10.66 -9.05
CA GLY A 65 -10.03 11.73 -8.28
C GLY A 65 -11.10 11.27 -7.31
N ILE A 66 -11.76 10.13 -7.57
CA ILE A 66 -12.95 9.72 -6.81
C ILE A 66 -12.84 8.26 -6.34
N ALA A 67 -12.83 7.30 -7.26
CA ALA A 67 -13.05 5.89 -6.90
C ALA A 67 -11.91 5.32 -6.05
N ALA A 68 -10.65 5.47 -6.48
CA ALA A 68 -9.49 4.97 -5.76
C ALA A 68 -9.33 5.61 -4.37
N PRO A 69 -9.42 6.96 -4.21
CA PRO A 69 -9.43 7.59 -2.90
C PRO A 69 -10.53 7.06 -1.96
N LEU A 70 -11.77 6.88 -2.45
CA LEU A 70 -12.88 6.38 -1.65
C LEU A 70 -12.66 4.94 -1.18
N ILE A 71 -12.18 4.06 -2.06
CA ILE A 71 -11.88 2.67 -1.72
C ILE A 71 -10.77 2.61 -0.68
N VAL A 72 -9.67 3.35 -0.89
CA VAL A 72 -8.53 3.39 0.04
C VAL A 72 -8.98 3.91 1.41
N LEU A 73 -9.75 4.99 1.43
CA LEU A 73 -10.28 5.58 2.66
C LEU A 73 -11.15 4.57 3.43
N PHE A 74 -12.06 3.90 2.73
CA PHE A 74 -12.93 2.89 3.34
C PHE A 74 -12.13 1.73 3.95
N VAL A 75 -11.13 1.23 3.25
CA VAL A 75 -10.26 0.16 3.77
C VAL A 75 -9.48 0.62 5.00
N ILE A 76 -8.92 1.83 4.97
CA ILE A 76 -8.23 2.41 6.13
C ILE A 76 -9.19 2.55 7.31
N MET A 77 -10.43 3.02 7.10
CA MET A 77 -11.45 3.11 8.15
C MET A 77 -11.68 1.76 8.83
N CYS A 78 -11.86 0.70 8.06
CA CYS A 78 -12.05 -0.66 8.58
C CYS A 78 -10.83 -1.14 9.38
N LEU A 79 -9.62 -0.92 8.86
CA LEU A 79 -8.39 -1.35 9.52
C LEU A 79 -8.13 -0.55 10.81
N VAL A 80 -8.37 0.76 10.79
CA VAL A 80 -8.27 1.61 11.99
C VAL A 80 -9.28 1.18 13.03
N ALA A 81 -10.52 0.87 12.64
CA ALA A 81 -11.53 0.36 13.56
C ALA A 81 -11.09 -0.97 14.19
N ALA A 82 -10.56 -1.90 13.38
CA ALA A 82 -10.05 -3.18 13.84
C ALA A 82 -8.84 -3.02 14.78
N PHE A 83 -7.93 -2.09 14.47
CA PHE A 83 -6.77 -1.78 15.31
C PHE A 83 -7.19 -1.12 16.63
N ALA A 84 -8.03 -0.09 16.59
CA ALA A 84 -8.50 0.65 17.76
C ALA A 84 -9.30 -0.25 18.71
N GLY A 85 -10.13 -1.15 18.17
CA GLY A 85 -10.88 -2.13 18.94
C GLY A 85 -10.01 -3.10 19.75
N ARG A 86 -8.70 -3.19 19.48
CA ARG A 86 -7.76 -3.99 20.30
C ARG A 86 -7.40 -3.33 21.63
N PHE A 87 -7.44 -2.00 21.70
CA PHE A 87 -6.96 -1.24 22.85
C PHE A 87 -8.07 -0.49 23.58
N VAL A 88 -9.16 -0.19 22.87
CA VAL A 88 -10.20 0.70 23.36
C VAL A 88 -11.55 0.00 23.30
N ASN A 89 -12.13 -0.31 24.46
CA ASN A 89 -13.49 -0.83 24.59
C ASN A 89 -14.48 0.32 24.84
N SER A 90 -14.48 1.34 23.97
CA SER A 90 -15.35 2.51 24.07
C SER A 90 -16.16 2.67 22.79
N ARG A 91 -17.49 2.80 22.96
CA ARG A 91 -18.44 3.03 21.87
C ARG A 91 -18.26 4.39 21.17
N VAL A 92 -17.49 5.32 21.78
CA VAL A 92 -17.29 6.68 21.28
C VAL A 92 -15.88 6.88 20.73
N SER A 93 -14.86 6.40 21.45
CA SER A 93 -13.47 6.66 21.11
C SER A 93 -13.02 5.96 19.81
N VAL A 94 -13.56 4.77 19.52
CA VAL A 94 -13.24 4.05 18.27
C VAL A 94 -13.79 4.79 17.05
N PRO A 95 -15.08 5.17 16.97
CA PRO A 95 -15.58 6.01 15.88
C PRO A 95 -14.86 7.35 15.73
N VAL A 96 -14.52 8.02 16.83
CA VAL A 96 -13.78 9.30 16.79
C VAL A 96 -12.36 9.11 16.23
N LEU A 97 -11.65 8.06 16.62
CA LEU A 97 -10.31 7.77 16.10
C LEU A 97 -10.37 7.38 14.61
N VAL A 98 -11.36 6.58 14.22
CA VAL A 98 -11.63 6.26 12.81
C VAL A 98 -11.88 7.54 12.03
N LEU A 99 -12.77 8.41 12.52
CA LEU A 99 -13.07 9.67 11.85
C LEU A 99 -11.84 10.58 11.76
N ALA A 100 -11.04 10.69 12.83
CA ALA A 100 -9.84 11.52 12.86
C ALA A 100 -8.78 11.03 11.86
N ILE A 101 -8.45 9.73 11.88
CA ILE A 101 -7.47 9.16 10.94
C ILE A 101 -7.99 9.22 9.50
N SER A 102 -9.30 9.02 9.30
CA SER A 102 -9.90 9.06 7.96
C SER A 102 -9.99 10.47 7.40
N ALA A 103 -10.29 11.47 8.24
CA ALA A 103 -10.17 12.87 7.87
C ALA A 103 -8.72 13.21 7.47
N MET A 104 -7.73 12.61 8.15
CA MET A 104 -6.32 12.68 7.78
C MET A 104 -5.92 11.77 6.60
N CYS A 105 -6.85 11.07 5.93
CA CYS A 105 -6.58 10.21 4.76
C CYS A 105 -7.48 10.53 3.55
N ALA A 106 -8.45 11.43 3.69
CA ALA A 106 -9.57 11.57 2.77
C ALA A 106 -9.30 12.35 1.46
N GLY A 107 -8.05 12.77 1.21
CA GLY A 107 -7.65 13.32 -0.08
C GLY A 107 -8.45 14.57 -0.51
N PRO A 108 -8.87 14.69 -1.79
CA PRO A 108 -9.47 15.92 -2.34
C PRO A 108 -10.92 16.18 -1.91
N LEU A 109 -11.48 15.40 -0.97
CA LEU A 109 -12.84 15.60 -0.48
C LEU A 109 -12.94 16.94 0.29
N PRO A 110 -13.79 17.89 -0.15
CA PRO A 110 -13.71 19.28 0.29
C PRO A 110 -13.94 19.50 1.80
N PHE A 111 -14.61 18.57 2.49
CA PHE A 111 -15.00 18.72 3.91
C PHE A 111 -13.91 18.31 4.93
N VAL A 112 -12.78 17.78 4.48
CA VAL A 112 -11.70 17.20 5.32
C VAL A 112 -10.30 17.71 4.94
N ARG A 113 -10.28 18.78 4.14
CA ARG A 113 -9.12 19.31 3.39
C ARG A 113 -8.01 19.95 4.23
N THR A 114 -8.22 20.25 5.51
CA THR A 114 -7.36 21.16 6.28
C THR A 114 -6.14 20.54 6.95
N LEU A 115 -5.92 19.22 6.86
CA LEU A 115 -4.89 18.51 7.66
C LEU A 115 -3.89 17.66 6.85
N HIS A 116 -3.87 17.71 5.52
CA HIS A 116 -3.36 16.59 4.71
C HIS A 116 -2.08 16.84 3.88
N PRO A 117 -1.09 15.92 3.89
CA PRO A 117 -0.07 15.79 2.86
C PRO A 117 -0.57 14.99 1.63
N TYR A 118 -0.89 15.70 0.55
CA TYR A 118 -1.41 15.19 -0.72
C TYR A 118 -0.55 14.08 -1.34
N SER A 119 -0.88 12.81 -1.07
CA SER A 119 -0.21 11.68 -1.72
C SER A 119 -1.09 10.44 -1.70
N TYR A 120 -1.72 10.13 -2.83
CA TYR A 120 -2.50 8.89 -3.00
C TYR A 120 -1.68 7.66 -2.61
N SER A 121 -0.42 7.62 -3.05
CA SER A 121 0.52 6.55 -2.74
C SER A 121 0.85 6.42 -1.24
N PHE A 122 0.86 7.53 -0.50
CA PHE A 122 0.95 7.50 0.97
C PHE A 122 -0.29 6.86 1.60
N ASN A 123 -1.48 7.33 1.25
CA ASN A 123 -2.72 6.77 1.79
C ASN A 123 -2.85 5.28 1.44
N PHE A 124 -2.55 4.91 0.20
CA PHE A 124 -2.52 3.51 -0.23
C PHE A 124 -1.51 2.68 0.59
N SER A 125 -0.35 3.25 0.93
CA SER A 125 0.65 2.59 1.77
C SER A 125 0.16 2.36 3.22
N LEU A 126 -0.71 3.23 3.76
CA LEU A 126 -1.24 3.09 5.12
C LEU A 126 -2.09 1.83 5.30
N ILE A 127 -2.76 1.36 4.24
CA ILE A 127 -3.48 0.07 4.26
C ILE A 127 -2.54 -1.03 4.75
N TYR A 128 -1.33 -1.09 4.19
CA TYR A 128 -0.36 -2.15 4.49
C TYR A 128 0.35 -1.91 5.82
N VAL A 129 0.54 -0.66 6.23
CA VAL A 129 1.02 -0.35 7.59
C VAL A 129 0.05 -0.89 8.64
N PHE A 130 -1.25 -0.56 8.53
CA PHE A 130 -2.24 -1.06 9.48
C PHE A 130 -2.43 -2.58 9.37
N ALA A 131 -2.36 -3.16 8.17
CA ALA A 131 -2.40 -4.61 8.00
C ALA A 131 -1.24 -5.31 8.71
N ILE A 132 -0.01 -4.77 8.64
CA ILE A 132 1.15 -5.29 9.38
C ILE A 132 0.92 -5.16 10.89
N LEU A 133 0.45 -4.00 11.37
CA LEU A 133 0.17 -3.81 12.80
C LEU A 133 -0.88 -4.81 13.31
N ILE A 134 -1.98 -4.98 12.60
CA ILE A 134 -3.03 -5.94 12.95
C ILE A 134 -2.50 -7.37 12.91
N LEU A 135 -1.72 -7.73 11.88
CA LEU A 135 -1.08 -9.04 11.78
C LEU A 135 -0.22 -9.30 13.01
N LEU A 136 0.65 -8.36 13.40
CA LEU A 136 1.52 -8.50 14.57
C LEU A 136 0.73 -8.64 15.89
N LEU A 137 -0.40 -7.94 16.02
CA LEU A 137 -1.25 -8.00 17.21
C LEU A 137 -2.15 -9.23 17.27
N SER A 138 -2.50 -9.80 16.12
CA SER A 138 -3.51 -10.88 16.00
C SER A 138 -2.91 -12.24 15.64
N THR A 139 -1.59 -12.30 15.56
CA THR A 139 -0.85 -13.46 15.08
C THR A 139 -1.00 -14.66 16.01
N ASP A 140 -1.45 -15.77 15.44
CA ASP A 140 -1.32 -17.09 16.06
C ASP A 140 0.13 -17.59 15.88
N LYS A 141 0.84 -17.74 17.00
CA LYS A 141 2.27 -18.08 17.03
C LYS A 141 2.56 -19.50 16.53
N SER A 142 1.54 -20.35 16.44
CA SER A 142 1.66 -21.69 15.83
C SER A 142 1.75 -21.63 14.30
N LYS A 143 1.26 -20.55 13.68
CA LYS A 143 1.16 -20.39 12.21
C LYS A 143 2.28 -19.54 11.61
N LEU A 144 3.53 -19.79 12.03
CA LEU A 144 4.70 -19.01 11.61
C LEU A 144 4.80 -18.86 10.09
N ILE A 145 4.61 -19.93 9.32
CA ILE A 145 4.74 -19.89 7.85
C ILE A 145 3.71 -18.95 7.24
N THR A 146 2.44 -19.07 7.62
CA THR A 146 1.37 -18.21 7.10
C THR A 146 1.62 -16.74 7.44
N ASN A 147 2.01 -16.45 8.69
CA ASN A 147 2.28 -15.08 9.12
C ASN A 147 3.50 -14.49 8.41
N SER A 148 4.56 -15.28 8.20
CA SER A 148 5.74 -14.87 7.44
C SER A 148 5.42 -14.57 5.97
N LEU A 149 4.57 -15.38 5.33
CA LEU A 149 4.12 -15.14 3.95
C LEU A 149 3.29 -13.86 3.85
N LEU A 150 2.30 -13.68 4.73
CA LEU A 150 1.49 -12.46 4.77
C LEU A 150 2.34 -11.22 5.02
N LEU A 151 3.27 -11.29 5.99
CA LEU A 151 4.17 -10.20 6.30
C LEU A 151 5.06 -9.82 5.10
N SER A 152 5.61 -10.81 4.41
CA SER A 152 6.43 -10.59 3.21
C SER A 152 5.63 -9.91 2.10
N ILE A 153 4.39 -10.36 1.86
CA ILE A 153 3.49 -9.74 0.88
C ILE A 153 3.18 -8.30 1.27
N PHE A 154 2.81 -8.05 2.53
CA PHE A 154 2.49 -6.69 2.98
C PHE A 154 3.69 -5.75 2.90
N ILE A 155 4.90 -6.20 3.25
CA ILE A 155 6.12 -5.39 3.11
C ILE A 155 6.42 -5.10 1.64
N ALA A 156 6.30 -6.10 0.75
CA ALA A 156 6.53 -5.90 -0.68
C ALA A 156 5.57 -4.86 -1.26
N VAL A 157 4.28 -4.95 -0.92
CA VAL A 157 3.29 -4.00 -1.40
C VAL A 157 3.45 -2.64 -0.75
N LEU A 158 3.78 -2.56 0.55
CA LEU A 158 4.06 -1.32 1.27
C LEU A 158 5.21 -0.53 0.61
N ILE A 159 6.34 -1.19 0.37
CA ILE A 159 7.51 -0.55 -0.26
C ILE A 159 7.24 -0.20 -1.71
N GLY A 160 6.57 -1.08 -2.47
CA GLY A 160 6.18 -0.79 -3.86
C GLY A 160 5.21 0.38 -3.98
N SER A 161 4.37 0.59 -2.97
CA SER A 161 3.45 1.74 -2.87
C SER A 161 4.19 3.02 -2.47
N LYS A 162 5.12 2.91 -1.52
CA LYS A 162 5.91 4.05 -1.06
C LYS A 162 7.24 3.58 -0.48
N VAL A 163 8.31 3.77 -1.25
CA VAL A 163 9.66 3.29 -0.87
C VAL A 163 10.15 3.97 0.41
N SER A 164 9.71 5.21 0.69
CA SER A 164 10.05 5.92 1.92
C SER A 164 9.50 5.26 3.19
N SER A 165 8.63 4.26 3.06
CA SER A 165 8.15 3.44 4.18
C SER A 165 9.15 2.36 4.60
N ALA A 166 10.14 2.02 3.77
CA ALA A 166 11.12 0.97 4.08
C ALA A 166 11.94 1.26 5.36
N PRO A 167 12.48 2.48 5.59
CA PRO A 167 13.16 2.78 6.86
C PRO A 167 12.24 2.60 8.06
N ALA A 168 10.97 3.03 7.97
CA ALA A 168 10.02 2.90 9.08
C ALA A 168 9.76 1.43 9.44
N VAL A 169 9.64 0.55 8.45
CA VAL A 169 9.51 -0.91 8.67
C VAL A 169 10.77 -1.45 9.36
N ILE A 170 11.95 -1.13 8.85
CA ILE A 170 13.23 -1.60 9.41
C ILE A 170 13.36 -1.17 10.87
N PHE A 171 13.18 0.12 11.16
CA PHE A 171 13.27 0.64 12.53
C PHE A 171 12.19 0.05 13.44
N GLY A 172 10.96 -0.08 12.96
CA GLY A 172 9.86 -0.67 13.73
C GLY A 172 10.16 -2.10 14.18
N PHE A 173 10.59 -2.97 13.26
CA PHE A 173 10.95 -4.35 13.59
C PHE A 173 12.24 -4.44 14.43
N LEU A 174 13.21 -3.56 14.20
CA LEU A 174 14.42 -3.50 15.02
C LEU A 174 14.09 -3.17 16.48
N ILE A 175 13.29 -2.12 16.71
CA ILE A 175 12.85 -1.71 18.05
C ILE A 175 12.04 -2.83 18.71
N ALA A 176 11.09 -3.43 18.00
CA ALA A 176 10.29 -4.53 18.53
C ALA A 176 11.16 -5.73 18.96
N THR A 177 12.17 -6.07 18.16
CA THR A 177 13.12 -7.15 18.47
C THR A 177 13.96 -6.84 19.69
N ILE A 178 14.56 -5.64 19.74
CA ILE A 178 15.38 -5.21 20.90
C ILE A 178 14.53 -5.23 22.17
N TYR A 179 13.32 -4.69 22.11
CA TYR A 179 12.38 -4.69 23.22
C TYR A 179 12.07 -6.11 23.72
N SER A 180 11.77 -7.04 22.79
CA SER A 180 11.45 -8.43 23.12
C SER A 180 12.62 -9.17 23.78
N LEU A 181 13.84 -8.93 23.29
CA LEU A 181 15.07 -9.50 23.84
C LEU A 181 15.37 -8.96 25.25
N ILE A 182 15.27 -7.64 25.45
CA ILE A 182 15.48 -7.00 26.76
C ILE A 182 14.47 -7.50 27.78
N LYS A 183 13.19 -7.59 27.40
CA LYS A 183 12.10 -8.04 28.29
C LYS A 183 12.04 -9.55 28.46
N ARG A 184 12.93 -10.31 27.79
CA ARG A 184 12.98 -11.79 27.81
C ARG A 184 11.59 -12.40 27.60
N HIS A 185 10.84 -11.86 26.64
CA HIS A 185 9.49 -12.35 26.37
C HIS A 185 9.52 -13.84 26.03
N LYS A 186 8.53 -14.59 26.54
CA LYS A 186 8.37 -16.04 26.26
C LYS A 186 8.38 -16.37 24.76
N HIS A 187 8.09 -15.38 23.91
CA HIS A 187 7.97 -15.51 22.46
C HIS A 187 9.04 -14.75 21.67
N ALA A 188 10.13 -14.32 22.32
CA ALA A 188 11.18 -13.54 21.65
C ALA A 188 11.77 -14.22 20.41
N LYS A 189 11.86 -15.57 20.39
CA LYS A 189 12.31 -16.32 19.20
C LYS A 189 11.38 -16.12 18.00
N TYR A 190 10.07 -16.14 18.24
CA TYR A 190 9.07 -15.96 17.19
C TYR A 190 9.12 -14.55 16.61
N GLU A 191 9.22 -13.54 17.47
CA GLU A 191 9.31 -12.14 17.07
C GLU A 191 10.63 -11.85 16.33
N PHE A 192 11.74 -12.42 16.78
CA PHE A 192 13.02 -12.37 16.06
C PHE A 192 12.92 -12.97 14.65
N LEU A 193 12.27 -14.13 14.51
CA LEU A 193 12.09 -14.76 13.20
C LEU A 193 11.25 -13.89 12.25
N LEU A 194 10.16 -13.28 12.73
CA LEU A 194 9.37 -12.34 11.91
C LEU A 194 10.20 -11.12 11.51
N SER A 195 11.08 -10.60 12.37
CA SER A 195 11.99 -9.52 12.02
C SER A 195 13.02 -9.92 10.96
N CYS A 196 13.54 -11.14 11.03
CA CYS A 196 14.39 -11.69 9.96
C CYS A 196 13.62 -11.78 8.65
N VAL A 197 12.38 -12.29 8.66
CA VAL A 197 11.51 -12.31 7.47
C VAL A 197 11.27 -10.90 6.92
N ALA A 198 10.98 -9.93 7.79
CA ALA A 198 10.77 -8.55 7.39
C ALA A 198 12.02 -7.94 6.73
N ALA A 199 13.20 -8.19 7.31
CA ALA A 199 14.48 -7.75 6.75
C ALA A 199 14.76 -8.40 5.39
N THR A 200 14.59 -9.73 5.28
CA THR A 200 14.76 -10.45 4.02
C THR A 200 13.79 -9.98 2.95
N ALA A 201 12.50 -9.82 3.27
CA ALA A 201 11.50 -9.30 2.34
C ALA A 201 11.87 -7.89 1.88
N THR A 202 12.30 -7.01 2.78
CA THR A 202 12.75 -5.65 2.46
C THR A 202 13.95 -5.67 1.52
N LEU A 203 14.96 -6.51 1.78
CA LEU A 203 16.16 -6.63 0.94
C LEU A 203 15.82 -7.18 -0.45
N ILE A 204 14.96 -8.19 -0.54
CA ILE A 204 14.49 -8.75 -1.81
C ILE A 204 13.78 -7.66 -2.61
N VAL A 205 12.83 -6.96 -1.99
CA VAL A 205 12.05 -5.92 -2.69
C VAL A 205 12.96 -4.76 -3.11
N TRP A 206 13.91 -4.36 -2.28
CA TRP A 206 14.89 -3.33 -2.61
C TRP A 206 15.74 -3.74 -3.81
N TYR A 207 16.25 -4.98 -3.81
CA TYR A 207 17.02 -5.54 -4.92
C TYR A 207 16.20 -5.56 -6.22
N LEU A 208 14.93 -5.97 -6.16
CA LEU A 208 14.05 -6.01 -7.33
C LEU A 208 13.68 -4.61 -7.86
N ILE A 209 13.49 -3.62 -6.97
CA ILE A 209 13.14 -2.25 -7.39
C ILE A 209 14.34 -1.52 -7.99
N TYR A 210 15.52 -1.66 -7.38
CA TYR A 210 16.69 -0.86 -7.76
C TYR A 210 17.66 -1.62 -8.65
N TYR A 211 18.01 -2.87 -8.34
CA TYR A 211 19.11 -3.57 -8.99
C TYR A 211 18.68 -4.40 -10.21
N SER A 212 17.58 -5.16 -10.12
CA SER A 212 17.07 -5.86 -11.32
C SER A 212 16.53 -4.90 -12.38
N SER A 213 16.23 -3.67 -11.97
CA SER A 213 15.81 -2.61 -12.88
C SER A 213 16.97 -2.05 -13.70
N THR A 214 18.21 -2.05 -13.21
CA THR A 214 19.39 -1.44 -13.87
C THR A 214 20.15 -2.36 -14.81
N ALA A 215 19.79 -3.64 -14.89
CA ALA A 215 20.37 -4.52 -15.91
C ALA A 215 19.87 -4.09 -17.29
N GLU A 216 20.78 -3.85 -18.25
CA GLU A 216 20.50 -3.66 -19.69
C GLU A 216 19.93 -4.93 -20.36
N THR A 217 19.07 -5.65 -19.65
CA THR A 217 18.38 -6.81 -20.15
C THR A 217 16.91 -6.43 -20.33
N PRO A 218 16.22 -6.93 -21.39
CA PRO A 218 14.80 -6.68 -21.63
C PRO A 218 13.84 -7.19 -20.53
N ASN A 219 14.39 -7.63 -19.40
CA ASN A 219 13.73 -8.30 -18.30
C ASN A 219 13.76 -7.49 -16.99
N SER A 220 13.87 -6.15 -17.05
CA SER A 220 13.30 -5.34 -15.97
C SER A 220 11.87 -5.83 -15.75
N ILE A 221 11.39 -5.95 -14.51
CA ILE A 221 10.04 -6.44 -14.19
C ILE A 221 9.02 -5.57 -14.91
N SER A 222 8.76 -5.88 -16.17
CA SER A 222 7.66 -5.35 -16.90
C SER A 222 6.50 -6.14 -16.32
N MET A 223 5.67 -5.45 -15.54
CA MET A 223 4.26 -5.69 -15.78
C MET A 223 4.00 -5.14 -17.19
N GLY A 224 4.51 -5.84 -18.20
CA GLY A 224 4.27 -5.52 -19.59
C GLY A 224 2.77 -5.50 -19.80
N SER A 225 2.33 -4.62 -20.73
CA SER A 225 0.95 -4.45 -21.19
C SER A 225 0.04 -5.55 -20.66
N VAL A 226 -0.72 -5.20 -19.62
CA VAL A 226 -1.50 -6.10 -18.75
C VAL A 226 -2.56 -6.83 -19.59
N SER A 227 -2.11 -7.83 -20.33
CA SER A 227 -2.91 -8.68 -21.19
C SER A 227 -2.96 -10.09 -20.57
N SER A 228 -4.02 -10.26 -19.78
CA SER A 228 -4.61 -11.52 -19.30
C SER A 228 -3.96 -12.30 -18.14
N LEU A 229 -2.64 -12.51 -18.07
CA LEU A 229 -2.08 -13.47 -17.09
C LEU A 229 -1.80 -12.87 -15.71
N SER A 230 -1.26 -11.64 -15.65
CA SER A 230 -1.05 -10.89 -14.40
C SER A 230 -2.37 -10.47 -13.75
N LYS A 231 -3.41 -10.17 -14.55
CA LYS A 231 -4.79 -9.98 -14.06
C LYS A 231 -5.23 -11.21 -13.28
N ARG A 232 -5.08 -12.42 -13.84
CA ARG A 232 -5.51 -13.66 -13.17
C ARG A 232 -4.72 -13.95 -11.89
N LEU A 233 -3.41 -13.70 -11.85
CA LEU A 233 -2.60 -13.96 -10.65
C LEU A 233 -2.85 -12.93 -9.53
N PHE A 234 -2.99 -11.64 -9.87
CA PHE A 234 -3.38 -10.61 -8.90
C PHE A 234 -4.78 -10.86 -8.34
N TRP A 235 -5.74 -11.27 -9.18
CA TRP A 235 -7.08 -11.68 -8.76
C TRP A 235 -7.06 -12.97 -7.93
N LEU A 236 -6.28 -13.99 -8.29
CA LEU A 236 -6.19 -15.23 -7.52
C LEU A 236 -5.56 -15.01 -6.14
N MET A 237 -4.60 -14.09 -6.01
CA MET A 237 -4.01 -13.75 -4.72
C MET A 237 -4.91 -12.80 -3.91
N GLY A 238 -5.52 -11.78 -4.52
CA GLY A 238 -6.41 -10.82 -3.84
C GLY A 238 -7.76 -11.42 -3.43
N PHE A 239 -8.37 -12.23 -4.28
CA PHE A 239 -9.67 -12.87 -4.01
C PHE A 239 -9.55 -13.99 -2.97
N ARG A 240 -8.46 -14.79 -3.00
CA ARG A 240 -8.21 -15.80 -1.95
C ARG A 240 -7.88 -15.16 -0.60
N LEU A 241 -7.19 -14.03 -0.56
CA LEU A 241 -6.95 -13.31 0.71
C LEU A 241 -8.26 -12.76 1.32
N SER A 242 -9.17 -12.28 0.47
CA SER A 242 -10.47 -11.74 0.90
C SER A 242 -11.39 -12.82 1.46
N LEU A 243 -11.37 -14.02 0.85
CA LEU A 243 -12.11 -15.19 1.34
C LEU A 243 -11.50 -15.83 2.60
N LEU A 244 -10.17 -15.72 2.79
CA LEU A 244 -9.49 -16.17 4.02
C LEU A 244 -9.66 -15.21 5.21
N LEU A 245 -10.03 -13.95 4.96
CA LEU A 245 -10.32 -12.95 6.00
C LEU A 245 -11.80 -12.91 6.42
N LEU A 246 -12.68 -13.62 5.70
CA LEU A 246 -14.11 -13.74 5.96
C LEU A 246 -14.53 -15.16 6.40
N GLY A 247 -13.57 -16.04 6.68
CA GLY A 247 -13.78 -17.40 7.20
C GLY A 247 -13.18 -17.60 8.58
#